data_AF-A0A925RIC9-F1
#
_entry.id   AF-A0A925RIC9-F1
#
_cell.length_a   1.000
_cell.length_b   1.000
_cell.length_c   1.000
_cell.angle_alpha   90.00
_cell.angle_beta   90.00
_cell.angle_gamma   90.00
#
_symmetry.space_group_name_H-M   'P 1'
#
loop_
_entity.id
_entity.type
_entity.pdbx_description
1 polymer ?
#
loop_
_entity_poly.entity_id
_entity_poly.type
_entity_poly.pdbx_seq_one_letter_code
_entity_poly.pdbx_strand_id
1 'polypeptide(L)' 'MTKATVSADGQTMIPKEVLDFLKLQAGDEIDFIMEENGKVI' A
#
# COMPACT_ATOMS: atom_id res chain seq x y z
N MET A 1 2.09 -14.12 2.37
CA MET A 1 0.97 -13.16 2.43
C MET A 1 1.49 -11.94 3.17
N THR A 2 1.87 -10.94 2.40
CA THR A 2 2.49 -9.70 2.88
C THR A 2 1.45 -8.86 3.60
N LYS A 3 1.77 -8.37 4.81
CA LYS A 3 0.86 -7.56 5.62
C LYS A 3 1.64 -6.41 6.24
N ALA A 4 0.97 -5.28 6.42
CA ALA A 4 1.47 -4.14 7.17
C ALA A 4 0.38 -3.65 8.13
N THR A 5 0.79 -3.11 9.27
CA THR A 5 -0.12 -2.57 10.28
C THR A 5 -0.23 -1.07 10.08
N VAL A 6 -1.47 -0.57 10.04
CA VAL A 6 -1.75 0.86 9.98
C VAL A 6 -1.47 1.48 11.37
N SER A 7 -0.66 2.53 11.41
CA SER A 7 -0.41 3.30 12.63
C SER A 7 -1.62 4.15 13.02
N ALA A 8 -1.60 4.70 14.23
CA ALA A 8 -2.73 5.45 14.79
C ALA A 8 -3.12 6.70 13.96
N ASP A 9 -2.17 7.25 13.19
CA ASP A 9 -2.35 8.38 12.29
C ASP A 9 -2.81 7.96 10.87
N GLY A 10 -3.16 6.68 10.67
CA GLY A 10 -3.70 6.19 9.40
C GLY A 10 -2.65 5.86 8.34
N GLN A 11 -1.36 5.93 8.67
CA GLN A 11 -0.28 5.61 7.73
C GLN A 11 0.09 4.12 7.81
N THR A 12 0.68 3.58 6.74
CA THR A 12 1.28 2.25 6.78
C THR A 12 2.53 2.24 5.93
N MET A 13 3.50 1.40 6.32
CA MET A 13 4.69 1.18 5.53
C MET A 13 4.39 0.15 4.45
N ILE A 14 4.65 0.50 3.18
CA ILE A 14 4.60 -0.46 2.08
C ILE A 14 5.75 -1.46 2.29
N PRO A 15 5.48 -2.77 2.45
CA PRO A 15 6.53 -3.75 2.68
C PRO A 15 7.52 -3.81 1.50
N LYS A 16 8.80 -4.05 1.82
CA LYS A 16 9.90 -4.03 0.83
C LYS A 16 9.64 -4.90 -0.39
N GLU A 17 9.05 -6.08 -0.21
CA GLU A 17 8.69 -6.98 -1.30
C GLU A 17 7.66 -6.39 -2.28
N VAL A 18 6.74 -5.54 -1.81
CA VAL A 18 5.76 -4.83 -2.66
C VAL A 18 6.43 -3.67 -3.39
N LEU A 19 7.26 -2.87 -2.69
CA LEU A 19 8.06 -1.79 -3.29
C LEU A 19 8.93 -2.33 -4.44
N ASP A 20 9.68 -3.40 -4.18
CA ASP A 20 10.61 -3.99 -5.15
C ASP A 20 9.85 -4.61 -6.34
N PHE A 21 8.69 -5.24 -6.10
CA PHE A 21 7.87 -5.84 -7.16
C PHE A 21 7.23 -4.80 -8.08
N LEU A 22 6.62 -3.75 -7.50
CA LEU A 22 5.98 -2.67 -8.25
C LEU A 22 6.97 -1.61 -8.73
N LYS A 23 8.23 -1.67 -8.30
CA LYS A 23 9.31 -0.73 -8.59
C LYS A 23 8.99 0.71 -8.17
N LEU A 24 8.26 0.85 -7.08
CA LEU A 24 7.87 2.14 -6.51
C LEU A 24 9.10 2.88 -5.96
N GLN A 25 9.11 4.18 -6.15
CA GLN A 25 10.15 5.09 -5.67
C GLN A 25 9.57 6.24 -4.86
N ALA A 26 10.43 6.92 -4.12
CA ALA A 26 10.04 8.11 -3.39
C ALA A 26 9.57 9.20 -4.35
N GLY A 27 8.36 9.71 -4.13
CA GLY A 27 7.73 10.71 -4.99
C GLY A 27 6.73 10.15 -6.00
N ASP A 28 6.64 8.82 -6.13
CA ASP A 28 5.59 8.20 -6.94
C ASP A 28 4.21 8.45 -6.31
N GLU A 29 3.24 8.79 -7.15
CA GLU A 29 1.84 8.92 -6.78
C GLU A 29 1.12 7.58 -7.01
N ILE A 30 0.26 7.19 -6.08
CA ILE A 30 -0.44 5.91 -6.10
C ILE A 30 -1.93 6.18 -5.90
N ASP A 31 -2.74 5.77 -6.87
CA ASP A 31 -4.19 5.75 -6.75
C ASP A 31 -4.65 4.54 -5.93
N PHE A 32 -5.57 4.76 -5.01
CA PHE A 32 -6.24 3.68 -4.28
C PHE A 32 -7.65 3.49 -4.81
N ILE A 33 -7.98 2.28 -5.29
CA ILE A 33 -9.32 1.95 -5.77
C ILE A 33 -10.02 1.09 -4.72
N MET A 34 -11.13 1.60 -4.18
CA MET A 34 -11.98 0.84 -3.25
C MET A 34 -13.09 0.13 -4.01
N GLU A 35 -13.09 -1.20 -3.97
CA GLU A 35 -14.17 -2.02 -4.49
C GLU A 35 -15.34 -2.08 -3.49
N GLU A 36 -16.56 -2.34 -3.98
CA GLU A 36 -17.78 -2.44 -3.17
C GLU A 36 -17.71 -3.52 -2.07
N ASN A 37 -16.85 -4.52 -2.26
CA ASN A 37 -16.60 -5.60 -1.29
C ASN A 37 -15.64 -5.18 -0.16
N GLY A 38 -15.18 -3.92 -0.14
CA GLY A 38 -14.23 -3.39 0.84
C GLY A 38 -12.77 -3.74 0.57
N LYS A 39 -12.46 -4.36 -0.58
CA LYS A 39 -11.10 -4.60 -1.03
C LYS A 39 -10.52 -3.32 -1.62
N VAL A 40 -9.24 -3.10 -1.35
CA VAL A 40 -8.45 -2.00 -1.93
C VAL A 40 -7.49 -2.58 -2.96
N ILE A 41 -7.39 -1.95 -4.13
CA ILE A 41 -6.45 -2.28 -5.21
C ILE A 41 -5.55 -1.07 -5.45
#